data_AF-A0A442GB44-F1
#
_entry.id   AF-A0A442GB44-F1
#
_cell.length_a   1.000
_cell.length_b   1.000
_cell.length_c   1.000
_cell.angle_alpha   90.00
_cell.angle_beta   90.00
_cell.angle_gamma   90.00
#
_symmetry.space_group_name_H-M   'P 1'
#
loop_
_entity.id
_entity.type
_entity.pdbx_description
1 polymer ?
#
loop_
_entity_poly.entity_id
_entity_poly.type
_entity_poly.pdbx_seq_one_letter_code
_entity_poly.pdbx_strand_id
1 'polypeptide(L)'
;MLGTIRRFWRDQRGIALLLVSIMLPAIIGFSLLAIDMSRVNNMHNDLQKAADAFALAGAAELDGSSGSWARAERAMATLVSNESYFSTVGTNGRLTLTSGQPGGTLNCNNAGNISWCFLKAIPAADSTQITAANLATYLADANRAVGEAQTRFIQVTVAPIGFAAIFPASFLTGNAANNGFNVGAVAVAGFTSGVCDFTPVFICNPYEMDANGTNDAGGYTLQQAVSNPAVRRRLIELRKVGNGAAAGPGNFGFLEPPPGVGNGAQALAETIATSTPIGCYESGSVSTKTGQNAGPVQDAFNVRFGIGANGHFNTPQYGPAANVRKGAVQTKGSANQCPAMNQLSFTEPGTMGLPRDATTPYMGGRMGDGNWNLPGYWSTNFSSTSHPSSWDTTKPTRYEVYKYEIANGLVGTASPGGEVGTPSNSCQPPVTSVDRRLLYGAILNCNALEAAGNDLSGHSTNLPVEAFGSFFLTEPVASASDDASVMVELVDVTGGAGQGTLDNFLRDEAQLYR
;
A
#
# COMPACT_ATOMS: atom_id res chain seq x y z
N MET A 1 -59.15 -75.02 -28.86
CA MET A 1 -57.89 -74.44 -29.40
C MET A 1 -58.05 -73.06 -30.06
N LEU A 2 -59.14 -72.76 -30.77
CA LEU A 2 -59.31 -71.44 -31.43
C LEU A 2 -59.51 -70.25 -30.46
N GLY A 3 -60.12 -70.48 -29.29
CA GLY A 3 -60.37 -69.41 -28.30
C GLY A 3 -59.13 -68.92 -27.56
N THR A 4 -58.14 -69.79 -27.33
CA THR A 4 -56.85 -69.42 -26.72
C THR A 4 -55.98 -68.64 -27.69
N ILE A 5 -55.99 -69.00 -28.98
CA ILE A 5 -55.25 -68.27 -30.04
C ILE A 5 -55.84 -66.86 -30.24
N ARG A 6 -57.17 -66.70 -30.24
CA ARG A 6 -57.82 -65.38 -30.31
C ARG A 6 -57.57 -64.51 -29.07
N ARG A 7 -57.43 -65.11 -27.88
CA ARG A 7 -57.05 -64.39 -26.65
C ARG A 7 -55.61 -63.92 -26.70
N PHE A 8 -54.68 -64.74 -27.20
CA PHE A 8 -53.28 -64.35 -27.39
C PHE A 8 -53.13 -63.21 -28.40
N TRP A 9 -53.86 -63.25 -29.52
CA TRP A 9 -53.84 -62.19 -30.54
C TRP A 9 -54.44 -60.85 -30.09
N ARG A 10 -55.26 -60.84 -29.04
CA ARG A 10 -55.81 -59.63 -28.40
C ARG A 10 -55.09 -59.27 -27.10
N ASP A 11 -54.03 -59.98 -26.74
CA ASP A 11 -53.33 -59.77 -25.48
C ASP A 11 -52.38 -58.57 -25.58
N GLN A 12 -52.80 -57.43 -25.04
CA GLN A 12 -52.00 -56.20 -24.97
C GLN A 12 -51.20 -56.07 -23.66
N ARG A 13 -51.24 -57.07 -22.77
CA ARG A 13 -50.59 -57.00 -21.44
C ARG A 13 -49.06 -56.93 -21.51
N GLY A 14 -48.45 -57.23 -22.67
CA GLY A 14 -47.00 -57.19 -22.88
C GLY A 14 -46.43 -55.86 -23.43
N ILE A 15 -47.28 -54.90 -23.83
CA ILE A 15 -46.79 -53.65 -24.44
C ILE A 15 -45.97 -52.80 -23.46
N ALA A 16 -46.33 -52.84 -22.18
CA ALA A 16 -45.58 -52.17 -21.12
C ALA A 16 -44.16 -52.74 -20.98
N LEU A 17 -43.97 -54.05 -21.17
CA LEU A 17 -42.65 -54.68 -21.10
C LEU A 17 -41.74 -54.17 -22.23
N LEU A 18 -42.25 -54.09 -23.46
CA LEU A 18 -41.48 -53.56 -24.60
C LEU A 18 -41.08 -52.09 -24.40
N LEU A 19 -42.03 -51.25 -23.96
CA LEU A 19 -41.78 -49.85 -23.66
C LEU A 19 -40.74 -49.68 -22.54
N VAL A 20 -40.87 -50.43 -21.45
CA VAL A 20 -39.92 -50.40 -20.33
C VAL A 20 -38.54 -50.90 -20.74
N SER A 21 -38.44 -51.99 -21.51
CA SER A 21 -37.15 -52.51 -21.97
C SER A 21 -36.38 -51.53 -22.85
N ILE A 22 -37.06 -50.65 -23.60
CA ILE A 22 -36.43 -49.63 -24.44
C ILE A 22 -36.13 -48.35 -23.64
N MET A 23 -37.07 -47.91 -22.80
CA MET A 23 -36.94 -46.64 -22.07
C MET A 23 -36.01 -46.76 -20.86
N LEU A 24 -35.99 -47.91 -20.17
CA LEU A 24 -35.21 -48.08 -18.94
C LEU A 24 -33.71 -47.87 -19.15
N PRO A 25 -33.05 -48.44 -20.19
CA PRO A 25 -31.65 -48.14 -20.47
C PRO A 25 -31.39 -46.66 -20.76
N ALA A 26 -32.29 -45.99 -21.47
CA ALA A 26 -32.15 -44.56 -21.76
C ALA A 26 -32.25 -43.72 -20.48
N ILE A 27 -33.24 -43.99 -19.62
CA ILE A 27 -33.42 -43.29 -18.34
C ILE A 27 -32.21 -43.51 -17.42
N ILE A 28 -31.71 -44.75 -17.31
CA ILE A 28 -30.52 -45.06 -16.52
C ILE A 28 -29.29 -44.35 -17.11
N GLY A 29 -29.10 -44.38 -18.43
CA GLY A 29 -27.99 -43.71 -19.11
C GLY A 29 -27.96 -42.20 -18.84
N PHE A 30 -29.09 -41.51 -19.00
CA PHE A 30 -29.18 -40.09 -18.68
C PHE A 30 -28.99 -39.80 -17.18
N SER A 31 -29.47 -40.68 -16.30
CA SER A 31 -29.26 -40.55 -14.85
C SER A 31 -27.78 -40.63 -14.49
N LEU A 32 -27.03 -41.56 -15.08
CA LEU A 32 -25.59 -41.69 -14.87
C LEU A 32 -24.81 -40.48 -15.42
N LEU A 33 -25.18 -39.99 -16.61
CA LEU A 33 -24.58 -38.78 -17.18
C LEU A 33 -24.80 -37.57 -16.28
N ALA A 34 -26.01 -37.41 -15.73
CA ALA A 34 -26.33 -36.32 -14.81
C ALA A 34 -25.52 -36.41 -13.50
N ILE A 35 -25.31 -37.62 -12.97
CA ILE A 35 -24.47 -37.85 -11.78
C ILE A 35 -23.02 -37.47 -12.07
N ASP A 36 -22.46 -37.92 -13.19
CA ASP A 36 -21.07 -37.58 -13.54
C ASP A 36 -20.88 -36.09 -13.78
N MET A 37 -21.79 -35.44 -14.50
CA MET A 37 -21.74 -33.99 -14.70
C MET A 37 -21.75 -33.24 -13.35
N SER A 38 -22.57 -33.70 -12.40
CA SER A 38 -22.62 -33.12 -11.06
C SER A 38 -21.30 -33.30 -10.30
N ARG A 39 -20.71 -34.50 -10.35
CA ARG A 39 -19.42 -34.81 -9.71
C ARG A 39 -18.27 -34.00 -10.31
N VAL A 40 -18.27 -33.85 -11.64
CA VAL A 40 -17.25 -33.11 -12.39
C VAL A 40 -17.33 -31.63 -12.10
N ASN A 41 -18.55 -31.07 -12.07
CA ASN A 41 -18.75 -29.68 -11.67
C ASN A 41 -18.29 -29.44 -10.23
N ASN A 42 -18.57 -30.37 -9.31
CA ASN A 42 -18.06 -30.29 -7.94
C ASN A 42 -16.53 -30.32 -7.90
N MET A 43 -15.89 -31.27 -8.59
CA MET A 43 -14.42 -31.33 -8.65
C MET A 43 -13.84 -30.07 -9.28
N HIS A 44 -14.42 -29.56 -10.37
CA HIS A 44 -13.96 -28.32 -11.00
C HIS A 44 -14.09 -27.12 -10.06
N ASN A 45 -15.19 -27.01 -9.31
CA ASN A 45 -15.35 -25.97 -8.29
C ASN A 45 -14.31 -26.08 -7.17
N ASP A 46 -14.01 -27.29 -6.71
CA ASP A 46 -12.98 -27.52 -5.69
C ASP A 46 -11.59 -27.12 -6.21
N LEU A 47 -11.29 -27.45 -7.47
CA LEU A 47 -10.03 -27.08 -8.12
C LEU A 47 -9.92 -25.58 -8.39
N GLN A 48 -11.02 -24.93 -8.76
CA GLN A 48 -11.03 -23.48 -8.96
C GLN A 48 -10.78 -22.75 -7.64
N LYS A 49 -11.45 -23.16 -6.55
CA LYS A 49 -11.18 -22.62 -5.21
C LYS A 49 -9.72 -22.82 -4.79
N ALA A 50 -9.14 -23.98 -5.11
CA ALA A 50 -7.74 -24.24 -4.84
C ALA A 50 -6.82 -23.30 -5.64
N ALA A 51 -7.05 -23.17 -6.95
CA ALA A 51 -6.29 -22.27 -7.82
C ALA A 51 -6.38 -20.81 -7.31
N ASP A 52 -7.59 -20.35 -7.00
CA ASP A 52 -7.86 -19.00 -6.50
C ASP A 52 -7.14 -18.75 -5.16
N ALA A 53 -7.20 -19.69 -4.22
CA ALA A 53 -6.54 -19.57 -2.92
C ALA A 53 -5.01 -19.53 -3.06
N PHE A 54 -4.42 -20.39 -3.89
CA PHE A 54 -2.97 -20.35 -4.16
C PHE A 54 -2.58 -19.05 -4.85
N ALA A 55 -3.35 -18.60 -5.85
CA ALA A 55 -3.07 -17.36 -6.55
C ALA A 55 -3.13 -16.15 -5.60
N LEU A 56 -4.16 -16.04 -4.75
CA LEU A 56 -4.29 -14.96 -3.77
C LEU A 56 -3.17 -14.98 -2.73
N ALA A 57 -2.82 -16.15 -2.18
CA ALA A 57 -1.73 -16.27 -1.21
C ALA A 57 -0.37 -15.94 -1.82
N GLY A 58 -0.13 -16.34 -3.07
CA GLY A 58 1.08 -15.98 -3.81
C GLY A 58 1.11 -14.49 -4.15
N ALA A 59 -0.01 -13.92 -4.60
CA ALA A 59 -0.13 -12.52 -4.98
C ALA A 59 0.15 -11.60 -3.80
N ALA A 60 -0.40 -11.88 -2.62
CA ALA A 60 -0.24 -11.04 -1.42
C ALA A 60 1.22 -10.73 -1.03
N GLU A 61 2.19 -11.51 -1.51
CA GLU A 61 3.62 -11.33 -1.23
C GLU A 61 4.37 -10.55 -2.34
N LEU A 62 3.69 -10.18 -3.43
CA LEU A 62 4.25 -9.51 -4.62
C LEU A 62 4.31 -7.98 -4.45
N ASP A 63 5.05 -7.54 -3.44
CA ASP A 63 5.28 -6.12 -3.12
C ASP A 63 6.37 -5.45 -3.98
N GLY A 64 7.00 -6.17 -4.91
CA GLY A 64 8.10 -5.69 -5.74
C GLY A 64 9.46 -5.62 -5.04
N SER A 65 9.55 -6.00 -3.76
CA SER A 65 10.81 -6.04 -3.03
C SER A 65 11.66 -7.26 -3.39
N SER A 66 12.95 -7.20 -3.07
CA SER A 66 13.85 -8.34 -3.27
C SER A 66 13.43 -9.55 -2.44
N GLY A 67 13.41 -10.72 -3.06
CA GLY A 67 12.95 -11.97 -2.46
C GLY A 67 11.42 -12.17 -2.44
N SER A 68 10.64 -11.29 -3.04
CA SER A 68 9.17 -11.39 -3.11
C SER A 68 8.69 -12.72 -3.70
N TRP A 69 9.36 -13.25 -4.73
CA TRP A 69 9.01 -14.56 -5.31
C TRP A 69 9.17 -15.70 -4.31
N ALA A 70 10.25 -15.71 -3.53
CA ALA A 70 10.48 -16.74 -2.51
C ALA A 70 9.46 -16.64 -1.37
N ARG A 71 9.03 -15.42 -1.01
CA ARG A 71 7.96 -15.24 -0.02
C ARG A 71 6.61 -15.70 -0.56
N ALA A 72 6.28 -15.41 -1.81
CA ALA A 72 5.06 -15.88 -2.48
C ALA A 72 4.97 -17.41 -2.49
N GLU A 73 6.04 -18.10 -2.86
CA GLU A 73 6.10 -19.57 -2.81
C GLU A 73 5.92 -20.09 -1.40
N ARG A 74 6.53 -19.40 -0.43
CA ARG A 74 6.39 -19.77 0.98
C ARG A 74 4.97 -19.63 1.47
N ALA A 75 4.31 -18.51 1.18
CA ALA A 75 2.91 -18.26 1.52
C ALA A 75 2.00 -19.32 0.92
N MET A 76 2.14 -19.65 -0.38
CA MET A 76 1.37 -20.71 -1.01
C MET A 76 1.53 -22.06 -0.32
N ALA A 77 2.76 -22.42 0.07
CA ALA A 77 3.04 -23.74 0.65
C ALA A 77 2.68 -23.87 2.13
N THR A 78 2.63 -22.76 2.89
CA THR A 78 2.36 -22.79 4.34
C THR A 78 0.95 -22.36 4.72
N LEU A 79 0.34 -21.46 3.95
CA LEU A 79 -0.94 -20.84 4.29
C LEU A 79 -2.14 -21.49 3.59
N VAL A 80 -1.90 -22.24 2.51
CA VAL A 80 -2.97 -22.78 1.67
C VAL A 80 -2.92 -24.31 1.67
N SER A 81 -4.06 -24.92 2.00
CA SER A 81 -4.31 -26.34 1.81
C SER A 81 -5.75 -26.50 1.34
N ASN A 82 -5.93 -27.11 0.18
CA ASN A 82 -7.25 -27.34 -0.41
C ASN A 82 -7.43 -28.82 -0.72
N GLU A 83 -8.68 -29.26 -0.80
CA GLU A 83 -9.02 -30.64 -1.10
C GLU A 83 -10.02 -30.70 -2.26
N SER A 84 -9.86 -31.73 -3.09
CA SER A 84 -10.81 -32.05 -4.16
C SER A 84 -11.35 -33.46 -3.97
N TYR A 85 -12.60 -33.65 -4.37
CA TYR A 85 -13.30 -34.94 -4.37
C TYR A 85 -13.49 -35.49 -5.79
N PHE A 86 -13.68 -36.80 -5.90
CA PHE A 86 -13.89 -37.54 -7.15
C PHE A 86 -12.65 -37.72 -8.04
N SER A 87 -11.47 -37.47 -7.49
CA SER A 87 -10.18 -37.69 -8.15
C SER A 87 -9.87 -39.19 -8.29
N THR A 88 -9.22 -39.59 -9.38
CA THR A 88 -8.71 -40.97 -9.55
C THR A 88 -7.33 -41.18 -8.94
N VAL A 89 -6.63 -40.10 -8.55
CA VAL A 89 -5.27 -40.15 -8.01
C VAL A 89 -5.22 -40.04 -6.48
N GLY A 90 -6.34 -39.68 -5.84
CA GLY A 90 -6.46 -39.52 -4.40
C GLY A 90 -7.00 -40.76 -3.67
N THR A 91 -6.60 -40.96 -2.41
CA THR A 91 -7.13 -42.03 -1.57
C THR A 91 -8.63 -41.84 -1.34
N ASN A 92 -9.43 -42.87 -1.61
CA ASN A 92 -10.91 -42.81 -1.52
C ASN A 92 -11.54 -41.68 -2.37
N GLY A 93 -10.88 -41.28 -3.46
CA GLY A 93 -11.36 -40.21 -4.33
C GLY A 93 -11.10 -38.80 -3.80
N ARG A 94 -10.33 -38.64 -2.72
CA ARG A 94 -9.97 -37.35 -2.12
C ARG A 94 -8.50 -37.05 -2.37
N LEU A 95 -8.22 -35.89 -2.95
CA LEU A 95 -6.86 -35.39 -3.17
C LEU A 95 -6.67 -34.05 -2.46
N THR A 96 -5.70 -33.99 -1.54
CA THR A 96 -5.21 -32.74 -0.97
C THR A 96 -4.23 -32.09 -1.95
N LEU A 97 -4.50 -30.86 -2.36
CA LEU A 97 -3.62 -30.07 -3.21
C LEU A 97 -2.63 -29.31 -2.36
N THR A 98 -1.35 -29.46 -2.69
CA THR A 98 -0.26 -28.71 -2.08
C THR A 98 0.59 -28.04 -3.15
N SER A 99 1.17 -26.90 -2.81
CA SER A 99 2.31 -26.35 -3.53
C SER A 99 3.62 -26.80 -2.89
N GLY A 100 4.76 -26.34 -3.42
CA GLY A 100 6.07 -26.49 -2.80
C GLY A 100 6.85 -25.18 -2.86
N GLN A 101 8.06 -25.17 -2.28
CA GLN A 101 8.92 -24.00 -2.21
C GLN A 101 10.25 -24.27 -2.95
N PRO A 102 10.28 -24.19 -4.29
CA PRO A 102 11.51 -24.37 -5.07
C PRO A 102 12.55 -23.25 -4.84
N GLY A 103 12.19 -22.15 -4.17
CA GLY A 103 13.10 -21.12 -3.66
C GLY A 103 13.06 -19.78 -4.39
N GLY A 104 12.02 -19.53 -5.20
CA GLY A 104 11.76 -18.22 -5.83
C GLY A 104 12.81 -17.79 -6.84
N THR A 105 13.42 -18.74 -7.58
CA THR A 105 14.56 -18.46 -8.47
C THR A 105 14.14 -18.23 -9.92
N LEU A 106 13.02 -18.82 -10.35
CA LEU A 106 12.53 -18.71 -11.73
C LEU A 106 11.21 -17.92 -11.76
N ASN A 107 10.96 -17.28 -12.90
CA ASN A 107 9.70 -16.60 -13.19
C ASN A 107 8.53 -17.57 -13.48
N CYS A 108 8.81 -18.86 -13.70
CA CYS A 108 7.81 -19.93 -13.74
C CYS A 108 8.33 -21.17 -13.02
N ASN A 109 7.49 -21.75 -12.17
CA ASN A 109 7.84 -22.91 -11.36
C ASN A 109 6.71 -23.94 -11.35
N ASN A 110 7.04 -25.16 -10.92
CA ASN A 110 6.07 -26.20 -10.62
C ASN A 110 6.52 -26.96 -9.38
N ALA A 111 5.56 -27.26 -8.50
CA ALA A 111 5.79 -28.11 -7.34
C ALA A 111 4.46 -28.64 -6.78
N GLY A 112 4.47 -29.86 -6.25
CA GLY A 112 3.26 -30.50 -5.75
C GLY A 112 2.24 -30.72 -6.87
N ASN A 113 1.04 -30.15 -6.71
CA ASN A 113 -0.06 -30.32 -7.67
C ASN A 113 -0.34 -29.07 -8.50
N ILE A 114 0.53 -28.07 -8.46
CA ILE A 114 0.35 -26.80 -9.17
C ILE A 114 1.61 -26.38 -9.93
N SER A 115 1.41 -25.53 -10.93
CA SER A 115 2.45 -24.70 -11.52
C SER A 115 2.04 -23.24 -11.42
N TRP A 116 3.02 -22.33 -11.41
CA TRP A 116 2.75 -20.90 -11.38
C TRP A 116 3.78 -20.11 -12.17
N CYS A 117 3.37 -18.95 -12.67
CA CYS A 117 4.22 -18.00 -13.36
C CYS A 117 3.99 -16.59 -12.82
N PHE A 118 5.08 -15.86 -12.59
CA PHE A 118 5.08 -14.45 -12.19
C PHE A 118 4.97 -13.56 -13.42
N LEU A 119 4.02 -12.64 -13.40
CA LEU A 119 3.65 -11.79 -14.53
C LEU A 119 3.86 -10.31 -14.20
N LYS A 120 4.34 -9.55 -15.18
CA LYS A 120 4.45 -8.09 -15.13
C LYS A 120 3.17 -7.38 -15.55
N ALA A 121 2.32 -8.05 -16.32
CA ALA A 121 1.09 -7.51 -16.87
C ALA A 121 0.07 -8.63 -17.12
N ILE A 122 -1.17 -8.24 -17.39
CA ILE A 122 -2.25 -9.13 -17.87
C ILE A 122 -2.85 -8.54 -19.16
N PRO A 123 -3.59 -9.32 -19.96
CA PRO A 123 -4.33 -8.79 -21.09
C PRO A 123 -5.26 -7.64 -20.69
N ALA A 124 -5.40 -6.63 -21.55
CA ALA A 124 -6.24 -5.46 -21.27
C ALA A 124 -7.75 -5.77 -21.21
N ALA A 125 -8.17 -6.92 -21.73
CA ALA A 125 -9.53 -7.39 -21.67
C ALA A 125 -9.58 -8.73 -20.92
N ASP A 126 -10.34 -8.76 -19.83
CA ASP A 126 -10.57 -9.92 -18.94
C ASP A 126 -11.09 -11.17 -19.70
N SER A 127 -11.69 -11.01 -20.87
CA SER A 127 -12.10 -12.17 -21.69
C SER A 127 -10.93 -12.90 -22.37
N THR A 128 -9.72 -12.35 -22.30
CA THR A 128 -8.55 -12.86 -23.03
C THR A 128 -7.74 -13.78 -22.12
N GLN A 129 -7.78 -15.08 -22.40
CA GLN A 129 -7.04 -16.04 -21.60
C GLN A 129 -5.51 -15.92 -21.80
N ILE A 130 -4.76 -16.02 -20.70
CA ILE A 130 -3.32 -16.24 -20.75
C ILE A 130 -3.05 -17.73 -20.99
N THR A 131 -2.48 -18.03 -22.16
CA THR A 131 -2.14 -19.36 -22.65
C THR A 131 -0.64 -19.47 -22.86
N ALA A 132 -0.13 -20.67 -23.09
CA ALA A 132 1.29 -20.87 -23.42
C ALA A 132 1.75 -20.04 -24.65
N ALA A 133 0.84 -19.68 -25.56
CA ALA A 133 1.17 -18.93 -26.77
C ALA A 133 1.40 -17.43 -26.54
N ASN A 134 0.74 -16.82 -25.55
CA ASN A 134 0.87 -15.38 -25.24
C ASN A 134 1.54 -15.10 -23.88
N LEU A 135 1.82 -16.14 -23.08
CA LEU A 135 2.45 -16.00 -21.76
C LEU A 135 3.73 -15.16 -21.78
N ALA A 136 4.59 -15.35 -22.79
CA ALA A 136 5.86 -14.62 -22.90
C ALA A 136 5.70 -13.09 -22.98
N THR A 137 4.55 -12.60 -23.45
CA THR A 137 4.24 -11.16 -23.49
C THR A 137 4.03 -10.58 -22.08
N TYR A 138 3.49 -11.39 -21.18
CA TYR A 138 3.05 -10.99 -19.84
C TYR A 138 4.02 -11.40 -18.74
N LEU A 139 4.94 -12.30 -19.02
CA LEU A 139 5.90 -12.84 -18.06
C LEU A 139 6.84 -11.74 -17.53
N ALA A 140 7.15 -11.81 -16.24
CA ALA A 140 8.23 -11.02 -15.66
C ALA A 140 9.60 -11.48 -16.20
N ASP A 141 10.60 -10.59 -16.19
CA ASP A 141 11.95 -10.90 -16.66
C ASP A 141 12.57 -12.07 -15.87
N ALA A 142 13.34 -12.91 -16.54
CA ALA A 142 13.98 -14.08 -15.92
C ALA A 142 15.12 -13.70 -14.96
N ASN A 143 15.71 -12.51 -15.11
CA ASN A 143 16.65 -11.96 -14.15
C ASN A 143 15.87 -11.53 -12.90
N ARG A 144 16.05 -12.28 -11.81
CA ARG A 144 15.31 -12.09 -10.54
C ARG A 144 15.27 -10.64 -10.05
N ALA A 145 16.39 -9.90 -10.10
CA ALA A 145 16.42 -8.53 -9.59
C ALA A 145 15.50 -7.58 -10.38
N VAL A 146 15.38 -7.79 -11.69
CA VAL A 146 14.48 -7.01 -12.57
C VAL A 146 13.07 -7.60 -12.57
N GLY A 147 12.97 -8.94 -12.52
CA GLY A 147 11.73 -9.70 -12.49
C GLY A 147 10.89 -9.41 -11.25
N GLU A 148 11.48 -9.48 -10.06
CA GLU A 148 10.80 -9.21 -8.79
C GLU A 148 10.24 -7.78 -8.76
N ALA A 149 11.03 -6.79 -9.16
CA ALA A 149 10.65 -5.37 -9.15
C ALA A 149 9.45 -5.04 -10.06
N GLN A 150 9.29 -5.74 -11.19
CA GLN A 150 8.18 -5.51 -12.14
C GLN A 150 7.02 -6.50 -11.99
N THR A 151 7.16 -7.55 -11.18
CA THR A 151 6.11 -8.55 -10.99
C THR A 151 4.93 -7.91 -10.27
N ARG A 152 3.72 -8.08 -10.81
CA ARG A 152 2.47 -7.55 -10.22
C ARG A 152 1.39 -8.62 -10.10
N PHE A 153 1.50 -9.69 -10.87
CA PHE A 153 0.51 -10.78 -10.88
C PHE A 153 1.19 -12.14 -10.82
N ILE A 154 0.42 -13.14 -10.43
CA ILE A 154 0.78 -14.55 -10.50
C ILE A 154 -0.35 -15.30 -11.17
N GLN A 155 -0.02 -16.11 -12.17
CA GLN A 155 -0.92 -17.10 -12.72
C GLN A 155 -0.62 -18.44 -12.06
N VAL A 156 -1.61 -19.04 -11.42
CA VAL A 156 -1.53 -20.40 -10.86
C VAL A 156 -2.37 -21.33 -11.72
N THR A 157 -1.79 -22.47 -12.08
CA THR A 157 -2.43 -23.56 -12.82
C THR A 157 -2.42 -24.81 -11.95
N VAL A 158 -3.59 -25.37 -11.69
CA VAL A 158 -3.70 -26.68 -11.04
C VAL A 158 -3.45 -27.76 -12.09
N ALA A 159 -2.55 -28.70 -11.77
CA ALA A 159 -2.24 -29.82 -12.65
C ALA A 159 -3.52 -30.62 -12.95
N PRO A 160 -3.78 -31.01 -14.22
CA PRO A 160 -5.01 -31.72 -14.57
C PRO A 160 -5.18 -33.01 -13.77
N ILE A 161 -6.33 -33.15 -13.10
CA ILE A 161 -6.68 -34.29 -12.25
C ILE A 161 -7.60 -35.24 -13.00
N GLY A 162 -7.27 -36.53 -12.99
CA GLY A 162 -8.10 -37.57 -13.58
C GLY A 162 -9.44 -37.74 -12.85
N PHE A 163 -10.52 -37.86 -13.62
CA PHE A 163 -11.86 -38.18 -13.19
C PHE A 163 -12.32 -39.48 -13.85
N ALA A 164 -12.93 -40.39 -13.07
CA ALA A 164 -13.55 -41.61 -13.58
C ALA A 164 -15.07 -41.42 -13.70
N ALA A 165 -15.54 -41.42 -14.94
CA ALA A 165 -16.96 -41.39 -15.28
C ALA A 165 -17.60 -42.76 -15.04
N ILE A 166 -18.80 -42.75 -14.47
CA ILE A 166 -19.67 -43.91 -14.33
C ILE A 166 -20.42 -44.17 -15.64
N PHE A 167 -20.78 -43.11 -16.36
CA PHE A 167 -21.34 -43.18 -17.70
C PHE A 167 -20.27 -43.72 -18.66
N PRO A 168 -20.54 -44.83 -19.37
CA PRO A 168 -19.59 -45.40 -20.31
C PRO A 168 -19.46 -44.48 -21.54
N ALA A 169 -18.47 -43.59 -21.52
CA ALA A 169 -18.16 -42.67 -22.62
C ALA A 169 -17.80 -43.41 -23.92
N SER A 170 -17.44 -44.70 -23.82
CA SER A 170 -17.29 -45.62 -24.96
C SER A 170 -18.53 -45.73 -25.86
N PHE A 171 -19.72 -45.38 -25.36
CA PHE A 171 -20.95 -45.33 -26.15
C PHE A 171 -21.06 -44.08 -27.06
N LEU A 172 -20.27 -43.03 -26.79
CA LEU A 172 -20.31 -41.75 -27.52
C LEU A 172 -19.17 -41.59 -28.54
N THR A 173 -17.99 -42.16 -28.28
CA THR A 173 -16.78 -41.90 -29.09
C THR A 173 -16.13 -43.15 -29.69
N GLY A 174 -16.78 -44.32 -29.58
CA GLY A 174 -16.30 -45.58 -30.15
C GLY A 174 -15.15 -46.23 -29.38
N ASN A 175 -14.67 -47.39 -29.87
CA ASN A 175 -13.74 -48.34 -29.22
C ASN A 175 -12.35 -47.80 -28.77
N ALA A 176 -12.11 -46.48 -28.78
CA ALA A 176 -10.88 -45.85 -28.33
C ALA A 176 -11.02 -45.08 -26.99
N ALA A 177 -12.21 -45.06 -26.37
CA ALA A 177 -12.47 -44.27 -25.17
C ALA A 177 -12.14 -45.01 -23.87
N ASN A 178 -11.40 -44.35 -22.98
CA ASN A 178 -11.36 -44.68 -21.56
C ASN A 178 -12.48 -43.89 -20.85
N ASN A 179 -13.15 -44.46 -19.86
CA ASN A 179 -14.19 -43.79 -19.06
C ASN A 179 -13.61 -42.75 -18.08
N GLY A 180 -12.64 -41.95 -18.54
CA GLY A 180 -12.02 -40.92 -17.73
C GLY A 180 -11.50 -39.76 -18.56
N PHE A 181 -11.46 -38.60 -17.92
CA PHE A 181 -10.96 -37.36 -18.49
C PHE A 181 -10.32 -36.51 -17.39
N ASN A 182 -9.60 -35.47 -17.78
CA ASN A 182 -8.90 -34.61 -16.82
C ASN A 182 -9.65 -33.30 -16.60
N VAL A 183 -9.68 -32.84 -15.35
CA VAL A 183 -10.21 -31.54 -14.95
C VAL A 183 -9.06 -30.70 -14.42
N GLY A 184 -8.93 -29.47 -14.91
CA GLY A 184 -7.95 -28.50 -14.43
C GLY A 184 -8.61 -27.19 -14.03
N ALA A 185 -7.83 -26.32 -13.43
CA ALA A 185 -8.24 -24.96 -13.06
C ALA A 185 -7.05 -24.00 -13.22
N VAL A 186 -7.37 -22.75 -13.53
CA VAL A 186 -6.40 -21.65 -13.64
C VAL A 186 -6.98 -20.46 -12.89
N ALA A 187 -6.13 -19.75 -12.17
CA ALA A 187 -6.45 -18.48 -11.55
C ALA A 187 -5.31 -17.50 -11.77
N VAL A 188 -5.64 -16.23 -11.99
CA VAL A 188 -4.68 -15.13 -11.99
C VAL A 188 -5.04 -14.23 -10.83
N ALA A 189 -4.06 -13.88 -10.02
CA ALA A 189 -4.22 -12.92 -8.95
C ALA A 189 -3.13 -11.86 -9.04
N GLY A 190 -3.47 -10.65 -8.64
CA GLY A 190 -2.52 -9.55 -8.54
C GLY A 190 -2.58 -8.91 -7.18
N PHE A 191 -1.53 -8.18 -6.88
CA PHE A 191 -1.42 -7.40 -5.65
C PHE A 191 -1.42 -5.93 -5.99
N THR A 192 -2.35 -5.21 -5.39
CA THR A 192 -2.36 -3.77 -5.40
C THR A 192 -2.27 -3.33 -3.96
N SER A 193 -1.17 -2.66 -3.61
CA SER A 193 -1.07 -1.95 -2.36
C SER A 193 -1.30 -0.47 -2.65
N GLY A 194 -2.09 0.19 -1.82
CA GLY A 194 -2.33 1.62 -1.93
C GLY A 194 -2.20 2.30 -0.58
N VAL A 195 -1.71 3.53 -0.55
CA VAL A 195 -1.66 4.33 0.66
C VAL A 195 -2.86 5.27 0.68
N CYS A 196 -3.77 5.04 1.62
CA CYS A 196 -4.93 5.89 1.87
C CYS A 196 -4.59 6.94 2.96
N ASP A 197 -5.42 7.98 3.09
CA ASP A 197 -5.23 9.07 4.08
C ASP A 197 -3.89 9.81 3.97
N PHE A 198 -3.43 10.01 2.74
CA PHE A 198 -2.10 10.56 2.45
C PHE A 198 -2.12 12.05 2.12
N THR A 199 -1.07 12.77 2.49
CA THR A 199 -0.84 14.13 1.99
C THR A 199 -0.28 14.00 0.57
N PRO A 200 -0.84 14.64 -0.48
CA PRO A 200 -0.41 14.46 -1.88
C PRO A 200 0.94 15.16 -2.15
N VAL A 201 1.99 14.73 -1.47
CA VAL A 201 3.36 15.23 -1.58
C VAL A 201 4.30 14.08 -1.92
N PHE A 202 5.27 14.36 -2.78
CA PHE A 202 6.44 13.50 -2.94
C PHE A 202 7.65 14.20 -2.34
N ILE A 203 8.58 13.41 -1.83
CA ILE A 203 9.82 13.87 -1.21
C ILE A 203 10.96 13.17 -1.92
N CYS A 204 11.89 13.94 -2.47
CA CYS A 204 13.13 13.42 -2.99
C CYS A 204 13.96 12.86 -1.86
N ASN A 205 14.24 11.55 -1.94
CA ASN A 205 14.90 10.75 -0.93
C ASN A 205 16.14 11.48 -0.39
N PRO A 206 16.11 11.98 0.87
CA PRO A 206 17.24 12.68 1.46
C PRO A 206 18.48 11.78 1.59
N TYR A 207 18.27 10.46 1.59
CA TYR A 207 19.28 9.42 1.74
C TYR A 207 19.54 8.66 0.43
N GLU A 208 19.19 9.25 -0.72
CA GLU A 208 19.44 8.67 -2.04
C GLU A 208 20.93 8.41 -2.24
N MET A 209 21.28 7.17 -2.58
CA MET A 209 22.66 6.80 -2.88
C MET A 209 23.00 7.14 -4.33
N ASP A 210 24.17 7.72 -4.54
CA ASP A 210 24.73 7.90 -5.88
C ASP A 210 25.29 6.59 -6.45
N ALA A 211 25.78 6.65 -7.69
CA ALA A 211 26.34 5.49 -8.39
C ALA A 211 27.58 4.86 -7.70
N ASN A 212 28.24 5.58 -6.79
CA ASN A 212 29.38 5.10 -6.01
C ASN A 212 28.96 4.54 -4.65
N GLY A 213 27.67 4.50 -4.34
CA GLY A 213 27.15 4.08 -3.04
C GLY A 213 27.41 5.09 -1.93
N THR A 214 27.56 6.38 -2.27
CA THR A 214 27.72 7.48 -1.32
C THR A 214 26.54 8.44 -1.36
N ASN A 215 26.39 9.28 -0.33
CA ASN A 215 25.42 10.37 -0.33
C ASN A 215 25.85 11.51 0.60
N ASP A 216 25.22 12.68 0.41
CA ASP A 216 25.46 13.88 1.23
C ASP A 216 24.72 13.85 2.58
N ALA A 217 24.05 12.74 2.91
CA ALA A 217 23.36 12.48 4.16
C ALA A 217 24.21 11.64 5.14
N GLY A 218 25.53 11.57 4.92
CA GLY A 218 26.47 10.88 5.80
C GLY A 218 26.58 9.38 5.54
N GLY A 219 26.25 8.91 4.34
CA GLY A 219 26.47 7.52 3.89
C GLY A 219 25.46 6.51 4.44
N TYR A 220 24.30 6.96 4.92
CA TYR A 220 23.22 6.08 5.36
C TYR A 220 22.17 5.88 4.28
N THR A 221 21.65 4.67 4.12
CA THR A 221 20.45 4.43 3.29
C THR A 221 19.19 4.90 4.01
N LEU A 222 18.08 5.02 3.28
CA LEU A 222 16.78 5.37 3.86
C LEU A 222 16.36 4.41 4.98
N GLN A 223 16.56 3.11 4.77
CA GLN A 223 16.23 2.07 5.75
C GLN A 223 17.13 2.14 7.00
N GLN A 224 18.42 2.48 6.82
CA GLN A 224 19.33 2.71 7.94
C GLN A 224 18.98 4.00 8.71
N ALA A 225 18.49 5.03 8.02
CA ALA A 225 18.08 6.26 8.65
C ALA A 225 16.91 6.08 9.63
N VAL A 226 15.95 5.20 9.32
CA VAL A 226 14.81 4.91 10.20
C VAL A 226 15.18 3.97 11.35
N SER A 227 16.04 2.98 11.09
CA SER A 227 16.42 1.98 12.09
C SER A 227 17.49 2.47 13.09
N ASN A 228 18.32 3.45 12.71
CA ASN A 228 19.34 4.01 13.59
C ASN A 228 18.81 5.25 14.34
N PRO A 229 18.65 5.19 15.68
CA PRO A 229 18.10 6.31 16.46
C PRO A 229 18.86 7.63 16.32
N ALA A 230 20.19 7.58 16.12
CA ALA A 230 21.00 8.78 15.98
C ALA A 230 20.80 9.49 14.63
N VAL A 231 20.41 8.73 13.59
CA VAL A 231 20.15 9.27 12.25
C VAL A 231 18.68 9.68 12.10
N ARG A 232 17.77 8.91 12.69
CA ARG A 232 16.31 9.16 12.65
C ARG A 232 15.92 10.54 13.19
N ARG A 233 16.62 11.02 14.22
CA ARG A 233 16.36 12.32 14.88
C ARG A 233 16.92 13.56 14.16
N ARG A 234 17.54 13.38 12.99
CA ARG A 234 18.09 14.50 12.21
C ARG A 234 16.97 15.38 11.68
N LEU A 235 17.12 16.69 11.85
CA LEU A 235 16.23 17.63 11.19
C LEU A 235 16.57 17.73 9.70
N ILE A 236 15.55 17.73 8.85
CA ILE A 236 15.66 17.82 7.41
C ILE A 236 14.90 19.08 6.94
N GLU A 237 15.61 19.96 6.26
CA GLU A 237 15.04 21.10 5.55
C GLU A 237 14.61 20.65 4.15
N LEU A 238 13.30 20.48 3.94
CA LEU A 238 12.74 20.20 2.64
C LEU A 238 12.45 21.48 1.89
N ARG A 239 12.91 21.58 0.65
CA ARG A 239 12.62 22.73 -0.24
C ARG A 239 11.69 22.32 -1.36
N LYS A 240 10.75 23.18 -1.72
CA LYS A 240 9.86 22.93 -2.85
C LYS A 240 10.68 22.84 -4.14
N VAL A 241 10.38 21.88 -5.02
CA VAL A 241 10.95 21.84 -6.38
C VAL A 241 10.51 23.10 -7.13
N GLY A 242 11.48 23.91 -7.55
CA GLY A 242 11.24 25.14 -8.32
C GLY A 242 10.91 24.85 -9.79
N ASN A 243 10.31 25.84 -10.46
CA ASN A 243 9.96 25.72 -11.89
C ASN A 243 11.22 25.61 -12.76
N GLY A 244 11.37 24.51 -13.50
CA GLY A 244 12.56 24.23 -14.32
C GLY A 244 13.85 24.02 -13.50
N ALA A 245 13.73 23.81 -12.19
CA ALA A 245 14.84 23.47 -11.32
C ALA A 245 14.95 21.96 -11.16
N ALA A 246 16.18 21.45 -11.14
CA ALA A 246 16.44 20.05 -10.85
C ALA A 246 15.92 19.69 -9.44
N ALA A 247 15.16 18.61 -9.36
CA ALA A 247 14.72 18.00 -8.13
C ALA A 247 15.82 17.06 -7.62
N GLY A 248 16.49 17.47 -6.54
CA GLY A 248 17.49 16.67 -5.87
C GLY A 248 17.06 16.22 -4.47
N PRO A 249 17.86 15.38 -3.79
CA PRO A 249 17.66 14.98 -2.40
C PRO A 249 17.29 16.14 -1.49
N GLY A 250 16.24 15.97 -0.70
CA GLY A 250 15.72 17.02 0.20
C GLY A 250 14.84 18.07 -0.49
N ASN A 251 14.43 17.83 -1.73
CA ASN A 251 13.36 18.59 -2.34
C ASN A 251 12.01 17.88 -2.15
N PHE A 252 10.90 18.61 -2.22
CA PHE A 252 9.56 18.05 -2.22
C PHE A 252 8.69 18.70 -3.29
N GLY A 253 7.69 17.97 -3.76
CA GLY A 253 6.68 18.49 -4.68
C GLY A 253 5.33 17.84 -4.41
N PHE A 254 4.41 17.99 -5.36
CA PHE A 254 3.03 17.55 -5.18
C PHE A 254 2.67 16.43 -6.15
N LEU A 255 1.87 15.51 -5.64
CA LEU A 255 1.27 14.45 -6.44
C LEU A 255 -0.04 14.94 -7.05
N GLU A 256 -0.39 14.34 -8.18
CA GLU A 256 -1.70 14.52 -8.79
C GLU A 256 -2.79 14.00 -7.85
N PRO A 257 -3.81 14.80 -7.48
CA PRO A 257 -4.93 14.32 -6.69
C PRO A 257 -5.71 13.21 -7.40
N PRO A 258 -6.32 12.25 -6.67
CA PRO A 258 -7.17 11.23 -7.27
C PRO A 258 -8.35 11.83 -8.07
N PRO A 259 -8.89 11.10 -9.07
CA PRO A 259 -10.03 11.55 -9.84
C PRO A 259 -11.21 11.95 -8.95
N GLY A 260 -11.73 13.18 -9.13
CA GLY A 260 -12.85 13.73 -8.33
C GLY A 260 -12.44 14.80 -7.31
N VAL A 261 -11.14 14.96 -7.05
CA VAL A 261 -10.59 16.08 -6.29
C VAL A 261 -10.23 17.20 -7.27
N GLY A 262 -10.67 18.44 -7.03
CA GLY A 262 -10.55 19.55 -8.00
C GLY A 262 -9.12 19.81 -8.50
N ASN A 263 -8.99 20.36 -9.72
CA ASN A 263 -7.70 20.49 -10.42
C ASN A 263 -6.90 21.78 -10.13
N GLY A 264 -7.22 22.53 -9.07
CA GLY A 264 -6.56 23.82 -8.75
C GLY A 264 -5.56 23.78 -7.59
N ALA A 265 -4.79 24.87 -7.44
CA ALA A 265 -3.89 25.14 -6.31
C ALA A 265 -4.61 25.08 -4.96
N GLN A 266 -5.82 25.63 -4.91
CA GLN A 266 -6.67 25.64 -3.73
C GLN A 266 -7.17 24.24 -3.37
N ALA A 267 -7.65 23.47 -4.36
CA ALA A 267 -8.09 22.09 -4.13
C ALA A 267 -6.94 21.20 -3.65
N LEU A 268 -5.72 21.42 -4.16
CA LEU A 268 -4.53 20.75 -3.64
C LEU A 268 -4.23 21.16 -2.18
N ALA A 269 -4.29 22.45 -1.86
CA ALA A 269 -4.10 22.92 -0.49
C ALA A 269 -5.16 22.36 0.48
N GLU A 270 -6.42 22.27 0.06
CA GLU A 270 -7.50 21.60 0.80
C GLU A 270 -7.21 20.10 0.98
N THR A 271 -6.66 19.43 -0.02
CA THR A 271 -6.26 18.01 0.07
C THR A 271 -5.04 17.80 0.98
N ILE A 272 -4.12 18.76 1.04
CA ILE A 272 -2.98 18.75 1.97
C ILE A 272 -3.45 19.05 3.40
N ALA A 273 -4.43 19.95 3.54
CA ALA A 273 -4.89 20.41 4.83
C ALA A 273 -5.97 19.51 5.45
N THR A 274 -6.67 18.67 4.69
CA THR A 274 -7.77 17.85 5.24
C THR A 274 -7.26 16.76 6.19
N SER A 275 -8.06 16.41 7.20
CA SER A 275 -7.84 15.22 8.04
C SER A 275 -8.56 13.98 7.53
N THR A 276 -9.33 14.10 6.46
CA THR A 276 -10.03 13.01 5.78
C THR A 276 -9.77 13.10 4.27
N PRO A 277 -8.58 12.68 3.79
CA PRO A 277 -8.26 12.67 2.37
C PRO A 277 -9.24 11.78 1.60
N ILE A 278 -9.66 12.23 0.42
CA ILE A 278 -10.56 11.46 -0.46
C ILE A 278 -9.68 10.80 -1.53
N GLY A 279 -9.33 9.54 -1.29
CA GLY A 279 -8.66 8.66 -2.26
C GLY A 279 -7.35 8.05 -1.75
N CYS A 280 -6.88 7.05 -2.49
CA CYS A 280 -5.65 6.30 -2.19
C CYS A 280 -4.69 6.40 -3.37
N TYR A 281 -3.39 6.43 -3.10
CA TYR A 281 -2.33 6.38 -4.11
C TYR A 281 -1.85 4.95 -4.27
N GLU A 282 -1.59 4.50 -5.50
CA GLU A 282 -0.95 3.21 -5.72
C GLU A 282 0.46 3.22 -5.13
N SER A 283 0.86 2.12 -4.47
CA SER A 283 2.16 2.04 -3.81
C SER A 283 3.33 1.93 -4.79
N GLY A 284 3.07 1.43 -6.00
CA GLY A 284 4.11 1.16 -6.99
C GLY A 284 4.47 2.35 -7.87
N SER A 285 3.56 3.31 -8.05
CA SER A 285 3.82 4.47 -8.91
C SER A 285 2.97 5.68 -8.58
N VAL A 286 3.52 6.87 -8.84
CA VAL A 286 2.82 8.14 -8.62
C VAL A 286 3.01 9.09 -9.79
N SER A 287 2.06 10.00 -9.98
CA SER A 287 2.12 11.07 -10.98
C SER A 287 2.31 12.43 -10.29
N THR A 288 3.22 13.26 -10.81
CA THR A 288 3.49 14.60 -10.27
C THR A 288 2.52 15.63 -10.84
N LYS A 289 2.17 16.63 -10.04
CA LYS A 289 1.36 17.78 -10.47
C LYS A 289 2.21 19.03 -10.60
N THR A 290 2.05 19.74 -11.71
CA THR A 290 2.64 21.06 -11.91
C THR A 290 1.87 22.13 -11.13
N GLY A 291 2.55 23.10 -10.51
CA GLY A 291 1.84 24.24 -9.93
C GLY A 291 2.63 25.15 -8.98
N GLN A 292 2.51 26.46 -9.22
CA GLN A 292 2.94 27.52 -8.31
C GLN A 292 1.96 27.68 -7.13
N ASN A 293 2.15 26.86 -6.09
CA ASN A 293 1.18 26.76 -4.98
C ASN A 293 1.71 27.26 -3.62
N ALA A 294 2.78 28.06 -3.56
CA ALA A 294 3.48 28.33 -2.30
C ALA A 294 2.62 28.96 -1.19
N GLY A 295 1.79 29.96 -1.49
CA GLY A 295 0.91 30.59 -0.50
C GLY A 295 -0.14 29.63 0.10
N PRO A 296 -1.04 29.03 -0.71
CA PRO A 296 -2.04 28.09 -0.21
C PRO A 296 -1.44 26.86 0.50
N VAL A 297 -0.25 26.39 0.06
CA VAL A 297 0.45 25.28 0.71
C VAL A 297 1.01 25.69 2.07
N GLN A 298 1.58 26.89 2.19
CA GLN A 298 2.02 27.43 3.47
C GLN A 298 0.86 27.43 4.47
N ASP A 299 -0.29 27.95 4.06
CA ASP A 299 -1.50 27.96 4.87
C ASP A 299 -1.94 26.53 5.25
N ALA A 300 -1.90 25.59 4.31
CA ALA A 300 -2.25 24.18 4.56
C ALA A 300 -1.33 23.48 5.59
N PHE A 301 -0.04 23.85 5.65
CA PHE A 301 0.85 23.40 6.71
C PHE A 301 0.61 24.15 8.03
N ASN A 302 0.39 25.46 7.97
CA ASN A 302 0.29 26.32 9.14
C ASN A 302 -1.02 26.13 9.92
N VAL A 303 -2.12 25.71 9.28
CA VAL A 303 -3.35 25.35 10.01
C VAL A 303 -3.14 24.19 10.98
N ARG A 304 -2.18 23.29 10.72
CA ARG A 304 -1.79 22.19 11.64
C ARG A 304 -1.21 22.74 12.95
N PHE A 305 -0.65 23.95 12.90
CA PHE A 305 -0.15 24.71 14.05
C PHE A 305 -1.21 25.65 14.65
N GLY A 306 -2.47 25.61 14.25
CA GLY A 306 -3.47 26.55 14.78
C GLY A 306 -3.17 27.99 14.38
N ILE A 307 -2.57 28.18 13.21
CA ILE A 307 -2.36 29.48 12.59
C ILE A 307 -3.48 29.66 11.57
N GLY A 308 -4.23 30.74 11.71
CA GLY A 308 -5.32 31.10 10.82
C GLY A 308 -4.81 31.36 9.40
N ALA A 309 -5.56 30.84 8.44
CA ALA A 309 -5.35 31.00 7.01
C ALA A 309 -6.55 31.72 6.38
N ASN A 310 -6.35 32.36 5.23
CA ASN A 310 -7.41 33.17 4.62
C ASN A 310 -8.46 32.28 3.94
N GLY A 311 -9.74 32.44 4.32
CA GLY A 311 -10.93 32.12 3.51
C GLY A 311 -11.32 30.66 3.24
N HIS A 312 -10.42 29.68 3.41
CA HIS A 312 -10.63 28.34 2.82
C HIS A 312 -10.60 27.16 3.80
N PHE A 313 -10.14 27.35 5.04
CA PHE A 313 -10.00 26.28 6.04
C PHE A 313 -10.99 26.46 7.20
N ASN A 314 -12.27 26.55 6.87
CA ASN A 314 -13.35 26.97 7.78
C ASN A 314 -14.22 25.82 8.32
N THR A 315 -13.82 24.57 8.08
CA THR A 315 -14.55 23.39 8.55
C THR A 315 -13.69 22.55 9.51
N PRO A 316 -14.30 21.71 10.38
CA PRO A 316 -13.57 20.98 11.42
C PRO A 316 -12.50 20.00 10.89
N GLN A 317 -12.59 19.55 9.64
CA GLN A 317 -11.59 18.67 9.02
C GLN A 317 -10.23 19.36 8.82
N TYR A 318 -10.21 20.69 8.75
CA TYR A 318 -8.99 21.49 8.67
C TYR A 318 -8.46 21.92 10.03
N GLY A 319 -9.03 21.36 11.11
CA GLY A 319 -8.63 21.63 12.48
C GLY A 319 -7.12 21.48 12.73
N PRO A 320 -6.59 22.20 13.73
CA PRO A 320 -5.21 22.10 14.13
C PRO A 320 -4.88 20.74 14.75
N ALA A 321 -3.59 20.49 14.95
CA ALA A 321 -3.13 19.36 15.75
C ALA A 321 -3.59 19.46 17.21
N ALA A 322 -3.66 18.32 17.89
CA ALA A 322 -3.94 18.26 19.32
C ALA A 322 -2.93 19.08 20.15
N ASN A 323 -1.68 19.19 19.70
CA ASN A 323 -0.67 20.06 20.27
C ASN A 323 -0.13 21.04 19.20
N VAL A 324 -0.35 22.33 19.42
CA VAL A 324 0.09 23.42 18.54
C VAL A 324 1.31 24.18 19.04
N ARG A 325 2.02 23.74 20.09
CA ARG A 325 3.22 24.45 20.56
C ARG A 325 4.25 24.65 19.43
N LYS A 326 4.71 25.88 19.24
CA LYS A 326 5.57 26.32 18.14
C LYS A 326 6.63 27.35 18.53
N GLY A 327 6.71 27.74 19.81
CA GLY A 327 7.60 28.81 20.25
C GLY A 327 7.08 30.20 19.93
N ALA A 328 5.76 30.38 19.88
CA ALA A 328 5.19 31.67 19.54
C ALA A 328 3.96 32.03 20.37
N VAL A 329 3.80 33.34 20.59
CA VAL A 329 2.61 33.93 21.21
C VAL A 329 2.00 34.97 20.30
N GLN A 330 0.68 35.12 20.40
CA GLN A 330 -0.05 36.16 19.67
C GLN A 330 0.20 37.52 20.32
N THR A 331 0.87 38.43 19.61
CA THR A 331 1.19 39.78 20.10
C THR A 331 0.33 40.86 19.44
N LYS A 332 -0.42 40.52 18.39
CA LYS A 332 -1.32 41.42 17.64
C LYS A 332 -2.65 40.75 17.32
N GLY A 333 -3.63 41.55 16.91
CA GLY A 333 -4.96 41.06 16.54
C GLY A 333 -5.88 40.79 17.74
N SER A 334 -7.01 40.15 17.49
CA SER A 334 -8.01 39.85 18.52
C SER A 334 -7.84 38.42 19.04
N ALA A 335 -8.02 38.23 20.36
CA ALA A 335 -8.10 36.90 20.97
C ALA A 335 -9.31 36.08 20.48
N ASN A 336 -10.32 36.75 19.91
CA ASN A 336 -11.53 36.12 19.37
C ASN A 336 -11.35 35.61 17.92
N GLN A 337 -10.13 35.63 17.39
CA GLN A 337 -9.81 35.16 16.05
C GLN A 337 -8.65 34.16 16.12
N CYS A 338 -8.67 33.15 15.26
CA CYS A 338 -7.53 32.28 15.07
C CYS A 338 -6.33 33.13 14.60
N PRO A 339 -5.16 33.07 15.27
CA PRO A 339 -4.06 34.00 15.01
C PRO A 339 -3.44 33.75 13.63
N ALA A 340 -3.34 34.79 12.81
CA ALA A 340 -2.60 34.71 11.55
C ALA A 340 -1.08 34.76 11.79
N MET A 341 -0.29 34.29 10.81
CA MET A 341 1.17 34.20 10.95
C MET A 341 1.84 35.54 11.32
N ASN A 342 1.35 36.66 10.76
CA ASN A 342 1.85 38.01 11.02
C ASN A 342 1.42 38.60 12.39
N GLN A 343 0.58 37.88 13.14
CA GLN A 343 0.13 38.23 14.48
C GLN A 343 0.91 37.51 15.59
N LEU A 344 1.77 36.56 15.21
CA LEU A 344 2.59 35.76 16.11
C LEU A 344 3.99 36.36 16.23
N SER A 345 4.55 36.32 17.44
CA SER A 345 5.95 36.61 17.70
C SER A 345 6.66 35.33 18.13
N PHE A 346 7.77 35.02 17.48
CA PHE A 346 8.60 33.82 17.72
C PHE A 346 9.87 34.13 18.54
N THR A 347 10.00 35.36 19.03
CA THR A 347 11.19 35.86 19.72
C THR A 347 10.89 36.25 21.17
N GLU A 348 9.68 35.99 21.66
CA GLU A 348 9.30 36.36 23.03
C GLU A 348 10.03 35.48 24.05
N PRO A 349 10.62 36.08 25.11
CA PRO A 349 11.28 35.32 26.16
C PRO A 349 10.35 34.30 26.83
N GLY A 350 10.90 33.15 27.22
CA GLY A 350 10.14 32.11 27.91
C GLY A 350 9.22 31.31 27.00
N THR A 351 9.38 31.38 25.68
CA THR A 351 8.73 30.50 24.70
C THR A 351 9.80 29.76 23.89
N MET A 352 9.56 28.51 23.53
CA MET A 352 10.50 27.75 22.69
C MET A 352 9.76 26.72 21.85
N GLY A 353 9.93 26.79 20.53
CA GLY A 353 9.50 25.73 19.62
C GLY A 353 10.45 24.54 19.70
N LEU A 354 10.11 23.41 19.08
CA LEU A 354 11.02 22.27 19.02
C LEU A 354 12.32 22.72 18.32
N PRO A 355 13.46 22.76 19.03
CA PRO A 355 14.67 23.39 18.50
C PRO A 355 15.20 22.69 17.26
N ARG A 356 15.78 23.45 16.34
CA ARG A 356 16.57 22.89 15.24
C ARG A 356 17.86 22.26 15.77
N ASP A 357 18.50 21.44 14.94
CA ASP A 357 19.82 20.90 15.26
C ASP A 357 20.84 22.04 15.34
N ALA A 358 21.79 21.95 16.27
CA ALA A 358 22.78 23.01 16.47
C ALA A 358 23.76 23.13 15.30
N THR A 359 23.97 22.04 14.57
CA THR A 359 24.80 22.00 13.37
C THR A 359 24.06 21.31 12.24
N THR A 360 24.34 21.74 11.01
CA THR A 360 23.76 21.18 9.79
C THR A 360 24.87 20.72 8.83
N PRO A 361 25.60 19.64 9.16
CA PRO A 361 26.79 19.25 8.40
C PRO A 361 26.45 18.53 7.09
N TYR A 362 25.19 18.15 6.86
CA TYR A 362 24.77 17.32 5.75
C TYR A 362 23.94 18.11 4.73
N MET A 363 23.87 17.59 3.50
CA MET A 363 23.06 18.13 2.40
C MET A 363 23.26 19.64 2.14
N GLY A 364 24.50 20.12 2.24
CA GLY A 364 24.83 21.53 2.04
C GLY A 364 24.21 22.47 3.06
N GLY A 365 23.99 22.02 4.31
CA GLY A 365 23.35 22.81 5.36
C GLY A 365 21.86 22.52 5.56
N ARG A 366 21.28 21.62 4.77
CA ARG A 366 19.85 21.29 4.82
C ARG A 366 19.51 20.09 5.70
N MET A 367 20.49 19.42 6.27
CA MET A 367 20.26 18.34 7.22
C MET A 367 21.16 18.47 8.43
N GLY A 368 20.52 18.35 9.59
CA GLY A 368 21.14 18.41 10.90
C GLY A 368 21.87 17.14 11.30
N ASP A 369 22.62 17.21 12.39
CA ASP A 369 23.34 16.07 12.98
C ASP A 369 22.48 15.24 13.95
N GLY A 370 21.24 15.67 14.19
CA GLY A 370 20.31 15.07 15.13
C GLY A 370 20.54 15.48 16.59
N ASN A 371 21.49 16.38 16.87
CA ASN A 371 21.72 16.89 18.22
C ASN A 371 20.98 18.20 18.40
N TRP A 372 19.79 18.10 18.99
CA TRP A 372 18.94 19.25 19.31
C TRP A 372 18.90 19.53 20.82
N ASN A 373 18.59 20.77 21.17
CA ASN A 373 18.64 21.25 22.55
C ASN A 373 17.40 20.85 23.38
N LEU A 374 17.24 19.56 23.65
CA LEU A 374 16.16 19.06 24.53
C LEU A 374 16.17 19.73 25.92
N PRO A 375 17.31 19.84 26.65
CA PRO A 375 17.30 20.46 27.97
C PRO A 375 16.81 21.91 27.95
N GLY A 376 17.21 22.69 26.95
CA GLY A 376 16.74 24.06 26.75
C GLY A 376 15.25 24.13 26.44
N TYR A 377 14.76 23.26 25.55
CA TYR A 377 13.33 23.17 25.23
C TYR A 377 12.49 22.82 26.46
N TRP A 378 12.92 21.79 27.19
CA TRP A 378 12.18 21.25 28.32
C TRP A 378 12.13 22.24 29.49
N SER A 379 13.28 22.80 29.86
CA SER A 379 13.35 23.80 30.93
C SER A 379 12.59 25.08 30.58
N THR A 380 12.61 25.51 29.32
CA THR A 380 11.87 26.70 28.87
C THR A 380 10.36 26.47 28.92
N ASN A 381 9.86 25.32 28.47
CA ASN A 381 8.41 25.11 28.34
C ASN A 381 7.73 24.48 29.55
N PHE A 382 8.47 23.70 30.35
CA PHE A 382 7.89 22.87 31.41
C PHE A 382 8.55 23.07 32.78
N SER A 383 9.49 24.01 32.91
CA SER A 383 10.16 24.34 34.16
C SER A 383 10.77 23.09 34.82
N SER A 384 10.29 22.71 36.01
CA SER A 384 10.79 21.55 36.78
C SER A 384 9.99 20.26 36.56
N THR A 385 9.08 20.22 35.59
CA THR A 385 8.34 19.01 35.25
C THR A 385 9.32 17.93 34.79
N SER A 386 9.18 16.70 35.30
CA SER A 386 10.07 15.60 34.92
C SER A 386 9.80 15.10 33.50
N HIS A 387 10.85 14.76 32.76
CA HIS A 387 10.80 13.91 31.56
C HIS A 387 11.39 12.52 31.84
N PRO A 388 11.24 11.53 30.94
CA PRO A 388 11.92 10.24 31.08
C PRO A 388 13.44 10.42 31.21
N SER A 389 14.03 9.91 32.29
CA SER A 389 15.47 10.06 32.56
C SER A 389 16.37 9.41 31.51
N SER A 390 15.86 8.44 30.75
CA SER A 390 16.60 7.85 29.63
C SER A 390 16.94 8.88 28.55
N TRP A 391 16.11 9.92 28.38
CA TRP A 391 16.28 10.93 27.34
C TRP A 391 17.54 11.77 27.51
N ASP A 392 18.08 11.86 28.72
CA ASP A 392 19.34 12.54 28.98
C ASP A 392 20.54 11.82 28.34
N THR A 393 20.39 10.52 28.04
CA THR A 393 21.44 9.68 27.43
C THR A 393 21.10 9.26 26.01
N THR A 394 19.87 8.78 25.76
CA THR A 394 19.47 8.28 24.44
C THR A 394 19.16 9.40 23.45
N LYS A 395 18.75 10.57 23.96
CA LYS A 395 18.20 11.74 23.26
C LYS A 395 17.04 11.36 22.32
N PRO A 396 15.79 11.69 22.67
CA PRO A 396 14.62 11.38 21.87
C PRO A 396 14.59 12.16 20.56
N THR A 397 13.81 11.65 19.63
CA THR A 397 13.30 12.40 18.47
C THR A 397 12.35 13.52 18.94
N ARG A 398 12.19 14.56 18.14
CA ARG A 398 11.20 15.61 18.42
C ARG A 398 9.78 15.06 18.38
N TYR A 399 9.53 14.08 17.52
CA TYR A 399 8.23 13.40 17.47
C TYR A 399 7.89 12.66 18.76
N GLU A 400 8.85 11.93 19.36
CA GLU A 400 8.66 11.25 20.65
C GLU A 400 8.34 12.25 21.77
N VAL A 401 9.01 13.41 21.79
CA VAL A 401 8.73 14.48 22.75
C VAL A 401 7.32 15.03 22.56
N TYR A 402 6.94 15.35 21.32
CA TYR A 402 5.59 15.81 20.98
C TYR A 402 4.51 14.80 21.41
N LYS A 403 4.71 13.50 21.17
CA LYS A 403 3.77 12.45 21.60
C LYS A 403 3.70 12.32 23.12
N TYR A 404 4.85 12.43 23.79
CA TYR A 404 4.91 12.40 25.25
C TYR A 404 4.14 13.56 25.88
N GLU A 405 4.26 14.77 25.32
CA GLU A 405 3.51 15.95 25.79
C GLU A 405 1.99 15.71 25.74
N ILE A 406 1.51 15.10 24.66
CA ILE A 406 0.09 14.72 24.49
C ILE A 406 -0.30 13.64 25.51
N ALA A 407 0.47 12.57 25.60
CA ALA A 407 0.16 11.41 26.43
C ALA A 407 0.16 11.72 27.94
N ASN A 408 0.94 12.71 28.38
CA ASN A 408 1.09 13.07 29.79
C ASN A 408 0.35 14.37 30.17
N GLY A 409 -0.54 14.86 29.31
CA GLY A 409 -1.37 16.03 29.61
C GLY A 409 -0.59 17.35 29.72
N LEU A 410 0.59 17.44 29.11
CA LEU A 410 1.46 18.62 29.18
C LEU A 410 1.11 19.70 28.16
N VAL A 411 0.20 19.39 27.22
CA VAL A 411 -0.21 20.30 26.14
C VAL A 411 -0.76 21.63 26.69
N GLY A 412 -1.52 21.59 27.78
CA GLY A 412 -2.10 22.78 28.41
C GLY A 412 -1.15 23.55 29.34
N THR A 413 0.07 23.04 29.58
CA THR A 413 1.03 23.68 30.48
C THR A 413 1.58 24.94 29.82
N ALA A 414 1.30 26.11 30.37
CA ALA A 414 1.85 27.37 29.88
C ALA A 414 3.36 27.45 30.13
N SER A 415 4.13 27.86 29.12
CA SER A 415 5.51 28.27 29.29
C SER A 415 5.59 29.60 30.09
N PRO A 416 6.75 30.00 30.63
CA PRO A 416 6.92 31.29 31.31
C PRO A 416 6.55 32.51 30.45
N GLY A 417 6.71 32.39 29.12
CA GLY A 417 6.28 33.40 28.14
C GLY A 417 4.79 33.34 27.79
N GLY A 418 4.03 32.42 28.38
CA GLY A 418 2.58 32.29 28.23
C GLY A 418 2.11 31.39 27.09
N GLU A 419 3.01 30.69 26.38
CA GLU A 419 2.63 29.79 25.29
C GLU A 419 2.09 28.46 25.83
N VAL A 420 0.90 28.07 25.37
CA VAL A 420 0.34 26.72 25.56
C VAL A 420 0.32 25.97 24.24
N GLY A 421 0.39 24.64 24.32
CA GLY A 421 0.17 23.76 23.17
C GLY A 421 -1.32 23.55 22.84
N THR A 422 -2.25 23.96 23.71
CA THR A 422 -3.69 23.86 23.44
C THR A 422 -4.08 24.85 22.33
N PRO A 423 -4.76 24.40 21.26
CA PRO A 423 -5.22 25.30 20.21
C PRO A 423 -6.19 26.36 20.73
N SER A 424 -6.14 27.55 20.13
CA SER A 424 -7.10 28.62 20.45
C SER A 424 -8.54 28.18 20.15
N ASN A 425 -9.47 28.48 21.06
CA ASN A 425 -10.91 28.24 20.85
C ASN A 425 -11.49 29.06 19.69
N SER A 426 -10.75 30.06 19.21
CA SER A 426 -11.10 30.88 18.05
C SER A 426 -10.68 30.24 16.72
N CYS A 427 -9.96 29.12 16.75
CA CYS A 427 -9.64 28.28 15.59
C CYS A 427 -10.69 27.16 15.41
N GLN A 428 -10.58 26.40 14.32
CA GLN A 428 -11.34 25.16 14.16
C GLN A 428 -11.04 24.18 15.32
N PRO A 429 -11.98 23.31 15.70
CA PRO A 429 -11.74 22.29 16.73
C PRO A 429 -10.51 21.42 16.39
N PRO A 430 -9.69 21.03 17.38
CA PRO A 430 -8.54 20.16 17.14
C PRO A 430 -8.98 18.82 16.56
N VAL A 431 -8.21 18.31 15.59
CA VAL A 431 -8.37 16.95 15.09
C VAL A 431 -7.52 16.01 15.95
N THR A 432 -8.17 15.02 16.56
CA THR A 432 -7.53 14.03 17.44
C THR A 432 -7.58 12.60 16.90
N SER A 433 -8.30 12.36 15.80
CA SER A 433 -8.39 11.05 15.15
C SER A 433 -7.10 10.64 14.44
N VAL A 434 -6.32 11.62 13.98
CA VAL A 434 -5.04 11.44 13.28
C VAL A 434 -4.03 12.46 13.77
N ASP A 435 -2.74 12.15 13.62
CA ASP A 435 -1.68 13.08 14.01
C ASP A 435 -1.45 14.13 12.92
N ARG A 436 -2.02 15.31 13.11
CA ARG A 436 -1.97 16.42 12.15
C ARG A 436 -0.57 16.99 11.94
N ARG A 437 0.43 16.66 12.75
CA ARG A 437 1.83 17.08 12.48
C ARG A 437 2.61 16.07 11.65
N LEU A 438 2.06 14.89 11.40
CA LEU A 438 2.66 13.96 10.44
C LEU A 438 2.24 14.33 9.02
N LEU A 439 3.24 14.42 8.16
CA LEU A 439 3.13 14.47 6.72
C LEU A 439 3.47 13.10 6.18
N TYR A 440 2.58 12.55 5.40
CA TYR A 440 2.82 11.29 4.72
C TYR A 440 3.18 11.65 3.28
N GLY A 441 4.36 11.24 2.80
CA GLY A 441 4.91 11.62 1.50
C GLY A 441 5.60 10.46 0.77
N ALA A 442 5.37 10.36 -0.56
CA ALA A 442 5.98 9.30 -1.37
C ALA A 442 7.46 9.65 -1.55
N ILE A 443 8.35 8.73 -1.22
CA ILE A 443 9.79 8.95 -1.30
C ILE A 443 10.28 8.46 -2.66
N LEU A 444 10.90 9.36 -3.42
CA LEU A 444 11.39 9.10 -4.78
C LEU A 444 12.91 9.27 -4.82
N ASN A 445 13.62 8.39 -5.52
CA ASN A 445 15.04 8.57 -5.83
C ASN A 445 15.16 9.57 -7.00
N CYS A 446 15.10 10.86 -6.70
CA CYS A 446 14.96 11.91 -7.70
C CYS A 446 16.17 12.02 -8.62
N ASN A 447 17.41 11.86 -8.13
CA ASN A 447 18.59 11.87 -9.00
C ASN A 447 18.53 10.72 -10.01
N ALA A 448 18.13 9.52 -9.58
CA ALA A 448 17.98 8.36 -10.45
C ALA A 448 16.85 8.57 -11.49
N LEU A 449 15.74 9.20 -11.08
CA LEU A 449 14.63 9.52 -11.97
C LEU A 449 14.99 10.57 -13.01
N GLU A 450 15.71 11.62 -12.62
CA GLU A 450 16.21 12.65 -13.54
C GLU A 450 17.24 12.06 -14.52
N ALA A 451 18.14 11.20 -14.03
CA ALA A 451 19.09 10.47 -14.88
C ALA A 451 18.38 9.55 -15.89
N ALA A 452 17.19 9.04 -15.54
CA ALA A 452 16.32 8.27 -16.43
C ALA A 452 15.48 9.15 -17.38
N GLY A 453 15.60 10.48 -17.31
CA GLY A 453 14.95 11.43 -18.21
C GLY A 453 13.58 11.95 -17.75
N ASN A 454 13.21 11.74 -16.47
CA ASN A 454 11.96 12.26 -15.93
C ASN A 454 12.11 13.72 -15.48
N ASP A 455 11.13 14.56 -15.79
CA ASP A 455 11.09 15.94 -15.32
C ASP A 455 10.19 16.05 -14.08
N LEU A 456 10.81 16.15 -12.92
CA LEU A 456 10.14 16.25 -11.63
C LEU A 456 9.69 17.69 -11.30
N SER A 457 10.12 18.67 -12.08
CA SER A 457 9.57 20.04 -12.05
C SER A 457 8.30 20.18 -12.90
N GLY A 458 8.09 19.24 -13.81
CA GLY A 458 6.95 19.11 -14.71
C GLY A 458 5.90 18.08 -14.26
N HIS A 459 5.01 17.74 -15.18
CA HIS A 459 4.07 16.63 -15.02
C HIS A 459 4.74 15.37 -15.55
N SER A 460 5.14 14.50 -14.65
CA SER A 460 5.63 13.15 -14.93
C SER A 460 4.60 12.14 -14.43
N THR A 461 4.46 11.02 -15.13
CA THR A 461 3.49 9.96 -14.81
C THR A 461 4.22 8.65 -14.54
N ASN A 462 3.62 7.78 -13.73
CA ASN A 462 4.14 6.45 -13.43
C ASN A 462 5.57 6.45 -12.87
N LEU A 463 5.89 7.41 -12.00
CA LEU A 463 7.19 7.45 -11.34
C LEU A 463 7.30 6.33 -10.30
N PRO A 464 8.35 5.48 -10.34
CA PRO A 464 8.54 4.44 -9.35
C PRO A 464 8.79 5.05 -7.96
N VAL A 465 8.08 4.52 -6.97
CA VAL A 465 8.22 4.92 -5.56
C VAL A 465 9.25 4.03 -4.87
N GLU A 466 10.20 4.62 -4.16
CA GLU A 466 11.19 3.88 -3.35
C GLU A 466 10.55 3.37 -2.06
N ALA A 467 9.82 4.24 -1.36
CA ALA A 467 9.07 3.93 -0.14
C ALA A 467 8.02 5.01 0.10
N PHE A 468 7.07 4.76 1.00
CA PHE A 468 6.26 5.83 1.61
C PHE A 468 6.83 6.15 2.98
N GLY A 469 6.89 7.43 3.33
CA GLY A 469 7.41 7.88 4.62
C GLY A 469 6.43 8.73 5.39
N SER A 470 6.57 8.72 6.71
CA SER A 470 5.98 9.72 7.59
C SER A 470 7.06 10.69 8.09
N PHE A 471 6.73 11.97 8.05
CA PHE A 471 7.62 13.07 8.35
C PHE A 471 6.93 13.98 9.37
N PHE A 472 7.55 14.18 10.53
CA PHE A 472 7.01 15.05 11.55
C PHE A 472 7.39 16.51 11.29
N LEU A 473 6.39 17.37 11.14
CA LEU A 473 6.55 18.80 10.93
C LEU A 473 6.87 19.49 12.27
N THR A 474 8.09 20.03 12.40
CA THR A 474 8.61 20.52 13.68
C THR A 474 8.23 21.97 13.98
N GLU A 475 8.06 22.78 12.93
CA GLU A 475 7.78 24.21 13.02
C GLU A 475 6.89 24.69 11.86
N PRO A 476 6.19 25.83 12.03
CA PRO A 476 5.42 26.45 10.96
C PRO A 476 6.29 26.90 9.80
N VAL A 477 5.70 26.96 8.61
CA VAL A 477 6.35 27.47 7.41
C VAL A 477 6.38 29.01 7.48
N ALA A 478 7.59 29.56 7.55
CA ALA A 478 7.84 30.98 7.83
C ALA A 478 7.54 31.93 6.66
N SER A 479 7.62 31.45 5.41
CA SER A 479 7.46 32.28 4.22
C SER A 479 6.40 31.72 3.28
N ALA A 480 5.66 32.61 2.60
CA ALA A 480 4.74 32.29 1.52
C ALA A 480 5.43 32.18 0.15
N SER A 481 6.75 32.41 0.09
CA SER A 481 7.55 32.39 -1.14
C SER A 481 7.71 30.98 -1.70
N ASP A 482 8.00 30.86 -2.99
CA ASP A 482 8.29 29.56 -3.61
C ASP A 482 9.52 28.84 -3.03
N ASP A 483 10.42 29.58 -2.36
CA ASP A 483 11.56 29.02 -1.63
C ASP A 483 11.21 28.61 -0.18
N ALA A 484 9.93 28.47 0.14
CA ALA A 484 9.50 28.10 1.48
C ALA A 484 10.04 26.72 1.89
N SER A 485 10.86 26.73 2.94
CA SER A 485 11.39 25.50 3.52
C SER A 485 10.42 24.91 4.55
N VAL A 486 10.28 23.59 4.51
CA VAL A 486 9.51 22.81 5.46
C VAL A 486 10.49 22.01 6.31
N MET A 487 10.50 22.24 7.63
CA MET A 487 11.38 21.53 8.54
C MET A 487 10.70 20.27 9.06
N VAL A 488 11.30 19.12 8.75
CA VAL A 488 10.73 17.83 9.11
C VAL A 488 11.75 16.92 9.79
N GLU A 489 11.25 15.95 10.54
CA GLU A 489 12.01 14.84 11.10
C GLU A 489 11.43 13.52 10.54
N LEU A 490 12.28 12.61 10.05
CA LEU A 490 11.82 11.33 9.51
C LEU A 490 11.34 10.43 10.65
N VAL A 491 10.07 10.03 10.61
CA VAL A 491 9.45 9.20 11.65
C VAL A 491 9.49 7.74 11.26
N ASP A 492 8.99 7.38 10.10
CA ASP A 492 8.91 5.97 9.67
C ASP A 492 8.89 5.85 8.14
N VAL A 493 9.19 4.67 7.62
CA VAL A 493 9.05 4.32 6.20
C VAL A 493 8.41 2.94 6.02
N THR A 494 7.73 2.71 4.91
CA THR A 494 7.22 1.39 4.53
C THR A 494 8.36 0.44 4.20
N GLY A 495 8.13 -0.86 4.40
CA GLY A 495 9.11 -1.93 4.12
C GLY A 495 9.79 -2.50 5.37
N GLY A 496 10.64 -3.51 5.18
CA GLY A 496 11.13 -4.38 6.27
C GLY A 496 11.99 -3.73 7.37
N ALA A 497 12.39 -2.46 7.22
CA ALA A 497 13.13 -1.70 8.23
C ALA A 497 12.28 -0.61 8.92
N GLY A 498 11.02 -0.46 8.52
CA GLY A 498 10.06 0.42 9.16
C GLY A 498 9.67 -0.05 10.55
N GLN A 499 9.10 0.86 11.33
CA GLN A 499 8.56 0.61 12.67
C GLN A 499 7.12 0.07 12.62
N GLY A 500 6.59 -0.21 11.42
CA GLY A 500 5.24 -0.74 11.18
C GLY A 500 4.12 0.27 11.48
N THR A 501 4.45 1.55 11.72
CA THR A 501 3.44 2.57 12.00
C THR A 501 2.67 2.99 10.75
N LEU A 502 3.23 2.71 9.58
CA LEU A 502 2.66 2.94 8.26
C LEU A 502 1.85 1.75 7.73
N ASP A 503 1.93 0.58 8.35
CA ASP A 503 1.24 -0.64 7.89
C ASP A 503 -0.29 -0.48 7.94
N ASN A 504 -0.80 0.29 8.90
CA ASN A 504 -2.24 0.60 8.99
C ASN A 504 -2.73 1.57 7.90
N PHE A 505 -1.82 2.25 7.21
CA PHE A 505 -2.12 3.16 6.10
C PHE A 505 -1.94 2.49 4.73
N LEU A 506 -1.26 1.34 4.71
CA LEU A 506 -1.18 0.47 3.54
C LEU A 506 -2.47 -0.36 3.44
N ARG A 507 -3.16 -0.20 2.33
CA ARG A 507 -4.28 -1.03 1.94
C ARG A 507 -3.77 -2.03 0.93
N ASP A 508 -3.48 -3.22 1.44
CA ASP A 508 -2.98 -4.35 0.67
C ASP A 508 -4.16 -5.17 0.17
N GLU A 509 -4.37 -5.18 -1.15
CA GLU A 509 -5.45 -5.92 -1.80
C GLU A 509 -4.86 -6.96 -2.75
N ALA A 510 -4.92 -8.22 -2.34
CA ALA A 510 -4.80 -9.35 -3.27
C ALA A 510 -6.16 -9.59 -3.92
N GLN A 511 -6.23 -9.50 -5.24
CA GLN A 511 -7.47 -9.66 -6.00
C GLN A 511 -7.32 -10.65 -7.14
N LEU A 512 -8.41 -11.36 -7.45
CA LEU A 512 -8.49 -12.27 -8.59
C LEU A 512 -8.82 -11.48 -9.85
N TYR A 513 -8.10 -11.78 -10.92
CA TYR A 513 -8.35 -11.30 -12.27
C TYR A 513 -8.85 -12.46 -13.10
N ARG A 514 -9.88 -12.21 -13.92
CA ARG A 514 -10.54 -13.24 -14.70
C ARG A 514 -10.07 -13.23 -16.14
#